data_AF-A0A3D5NRS9-F1
#
_entry.id   AF-A0A3D5NRS9-F1
#
_cell.length_a   1.000
_cell.length_b   1.000
_cell.length_c   1.000
_cell.angle_alpha   90.00
_cell.angle_beta   90.00
_cell.angle_gamma   90.00
#
_symmetry.space_group_name_H-M   'P 1'
#
loop_
_entity.id
_entity.type
_entity.pdbx_description
1 polymer ?
#
loop_
_entity_poly.entity_id
_entity_poly.type
_entity_poly.pdbx_seq_one_letter_code
_entity_poly.pdbx_strand_id
1 'polypeptide(L)'
;MAAVWPGKVHFPDFLQEKTRKWFGDKYKFLTDLGIEGVWNDMNEPAIFYDEISLQEGIDAAIAAKGENLGVLPFFALRDKFQNIGNKNEYYQRFYHEIDGKKFTNEEVHNLYGYNMTVSASEGLKKHLGKRHVLISRASSIGMHRYSGIWTGDNSSWWSHLELNVKMLPSLNMSGFYYVGADTGGFGGNASGELLTRWMQLSIFTPLLRNHSAIGCAFQEPYSFGDKVTGYNRELIKARYMLLPYLYSEMLKAHEDGGMMFIPLSFEFFGNEALIAEDQILFGEELMLSPVVKSNAKGRHVYLPEEMALVDFSREKVMMKIMKDGVQYLPYELDDLKFFLRRNRIMPYVMPGSSVKDLDMTEIQILGFVDTEASYTLYDDDGESYDYEEGRLSRTKFYVRVLDDKSLDVRVESSHPSIRRVFFTIMSGDGEILKKEVEV
;
A
#
# COMPACT_ATOMS: atom_id res chain seq x y z
N MET A 1 -1.92 35.87 3.12
CA MET A 1 -2.02 34.67 3.98
C MET A 1 -3.18 33.83 3.47
N ALA A 2 -3.17 32.53 3.73
CA ALA A 2 -4.28 31.63 3.41
C ALA A 2 -4.64 30.79 4.64
N ALA A 3 -5.72 30.02 4.56
CA ALA A 3 -6.18 29.21 5.68
C ALA A 3 -6.14 27.70 5.42
N VAL A 4 -5.85 26.95 6.48
CA VAL A 4 -6.00 25.50 6.59
C VAL A 4 -6.56 25.18 7.99
N TRP A 5 -6.36 23.96 8.50
CA TRP A 5 -6.88 23.48 9.80
C TRP A 5 -6.77 24.45 10.98
N PRO A 6 -5.61 25.10 11.27
CA PRO A 6 -5.52 26.03 12.41
C PRO A 6 -6.05 27.44 12.11
N GLY A 7 -6.66 27.67 10.93
CA GLY A 7 -7.00 29.00 10.45
C GLY A 7 -5.88 29.60 9.60
N LYS A 8 -5.59 30.90 9.79
CA LYS A 8 -4.61 31.64 8.97
C LYS A 8 -3.20 31.11 9.19
N VAL A 9 -2.50 30.83 8.10
CA VAL A 9 -1.12 30.31 8.10
C VAL A 9 -0.24 30.97 7.04
N HIS A 10 1.05 30.71 7.18
CA HIS A 10 2.06 30.90 6.14
C HIS A 10 2.49 29.54 5.57
N PHE A 11 2.87 29.53 4.30
CA PHE A 11 3.39 28.35 3.61
C PHE A 11 4.92 28.48 3.50
N PRO A 12 5.70 27.54 4.08
CA PRO A 12 7.15 27.57 3.97
C PRO A 12 7.59 27.44 2.50
N ASP A 13 8.59 28.23 2.10
CA ASP A 13 9.21 28.06 0.78
C ASP A 13 10.19 26.88 0.82
N PHE A 14 9.69 25.68 0.54
CA PHE A 14 10.49 24.46 0.54
C PHE A 14 11.50 24.36 -0.62
N LEU A 15 11.45 25.26 -1.61
CA LEU A 15 12.48 25.31 -2.66
C LEU A 15 13.81 25.82 -2.10
N GLN A 16 13.76 26.55 -0.99
CA GLN A 16 14.93 27.03 -0.27
C GLN A 16 15.51 25.97 0.67
N GLU A 17 16.79 25.62 0.49
CA GLU A 17 17.48 24.65 1.33
C GLU A 17 17.45 25.00 2.83
N LYS A 18 17.63 26.29 3.16
CA LYS A 18 17.53 26.79 4.54
C LYS A 18 16.16 26.50 5.17
N THR A 19 15.09 26.59 4.39
CA THR A 19 13.73 26.30 4.86
C THR A 19 13.55 24.81 5.07
N ARG A 20 14.03 23.96 4.15
CA ARG A 20 13.99 22.50 4.32
C ARG A 20 14.76 22.05 5.56
N LYS A 21 15.94 22.61 5.83
CA LYS A 21 16.70 22.34 7.05
C LYS A 21 15.95 22.78 8.31
N TRP A 22 15.42 24.01 8.30
CA TRP A 22 14.65 24.54 9.43
C TRP A 22 13.40 23.70 9.73
N PHE A 23 12.65 23.31 8.71
CA PHE A 23 11.43 22.51 8.86
C PHE A 23 11.76 21.08 9.29
N GLY A 24 12.75 20.45 8.66
CA GLY A 24 13.27 19.13 9.04
C GLY A 24 13.72 19.09 10.51
N ASP A 25 14.33 20.16 11.00
CA ASP A 25 14.74 20.26 12.41
C ASP A 25 13.56 20.40 13.39
N LYS A 26 12.35 20.69 12.93
CA LYS A 26 11.16 20.68 13.79
C LYS A 26 10.72 19.28 14.18
N TYR A 27 11.09 18.25 13.41
CA TYR A 27 10.78 16.86 13.76
C TYR A 27 11.50 16.40 15.03
N LYS A 28 12.60 17.04 15.44
CA LYS A 28 13.32 16.70 16.67
C LYS A 28 12.39 16.62 17.89
N PHE A 29 11.45 17.57 18.00
CA PHE A 29 10.50 17.56 19.10
C PHE A 29 9.65 16.28 19.13
N LEU A 30 9.24 15.77 17.97
CA LEU A 30 8.45 14.54 17.86
C LEU A 30 9.31 13.29 18.11
N THR A 31 10.53 13.27 17.57
CA THR A 31 11.45 12.14 17.77
C THR A 31 11.92 12.04 19.22
N ASP A 32 12.09 13.17 19.92
CA ASP A 32 12.39 13.20 21.36
C ASP A 32 11.25 12.60 22.21
N LEU A 33 10.02 12.57 21.67
CA LEU A 33 8.86 11.90 22.27
C LEU A 33 8.71 10.43 21.86
N GLY A 34 9.64 9.90 21.06
CA GLY A 34 9.61 8.52 20.55
C GLY A 34 8.73 8.31 19.32
N ILE A 35 8.37 9.37 18.60
CA ILE A 35 7.65 9.24 17.32
C ILE A 35 8.65 8.97 16.20
N GLU A 36 8.53 7.80 15.57
CA GLU A 36 9.46 7.30 14.54
C GLU A 36 8.85 7.26 13.14
N GLY A 37 7.55 7.54 13.03
CA GLY A 37 6.80 7.57 11.78
C GLY A 37 5.99 8.86 11.64
N VAL A 38 5.93 9.40 10.43
CA VAL A 38 5.27 10.67 10.12
C VAL A 38 4.34 10.53 8.92
N TRP A 39 3.22 11.23 9.00
CA TRP A 39 2.28 11.39 7.91
C TRP A 39 2.24 12.86 7.49
N ASN A 40 2.74 13.14 6.28
CA ASN A 40 2.67 14.45 5.64
C ASN A 40 1.39 14.57 4.81
N ASP A 41 0.47 15.38 5.31
CA ASP A 41 -0.82 15.66 4.68
C ASP A 41 -0.92 17.13 4.24
N MET A 42 -1.91 17.43 3.40
CA MET A 42 -2.24 18.80 2.95
C MET A 42 -1.15 19.52 2.17
N ASN A 43 -0.21 18.77 1.59
CA ASN A 43 1.04 19.29 1.03
C ASN A 43 1.04 19.51 -0.49
N GLU A 44 -0.13 19.63 -1.13
CA GLU A 44 -0.24 20.00 -2.55
C GLU A 44 0.40 21.36 -2.89
N PRO A 45 0.20 22.48 -2.15
CA PRO A 45 -0.46 22.69 -0.85
C PRO A 45 -1.97 22.91 -0.91
N ALA A 46 -2.71 22.27 -0.02
CA ALA A 46 -4.15 22.51 0.13
C ALA A 46 -4.43 23.87 0.81
N ILE A 47 -5.39 24.62 0.29
CA ILE A 47 -5.83 25.94 0.76
C ILE A 47 -7.35 25.94 0.90
N PHE A 48 -7.87 26.17 2.11
CA PHE A 48 -9.31 26.26 2.34
C PHE A 48 -9.90 27.55 1.80
N TYR A 49 -9.17 28.67 1.92
CA TYR A 49 -9.50 29.95 1.31
C TYR A 49 -8.29 30.89 1.43
N ASP A 50 -8.25 31.90 0.57
CA ASP A 50 -7.43 33.09 0.78
C ASP A 50 -8.30 34.28 1.25
N GLU A 51 -7.66 35.32 1.78
CA GLU A 51 -8.39 36.47 2.35
C GLU A 51 -9.20 37.23 1.30
N ILE A 52 -8.71 37.28 0.06
CA ILE A 52 -9.36 37.99 -1.04
C ILE A 52 -10.67 37.29 -1.41
N SER A 53 -10.64 35.97 -1.63
CA SER A 53 -11.86 35.21 -1.98
C SER A 53 -12.86 35.15 -0.85
N LEU A 54 -12.40 35.07 0.39
CA LEU A 54 -13.30 35.13 1.54
C LEU A 54 -14.01 36.48 1.59
N GLN A 55 -13.29 37.58 1.37
CA GLN A 55 -13.88 38.91 1.34
C GLN A 55 -14.88 39.06 0.19
N GLU A 56 -14.56 38.58 -1.02
CA GLU A 56 -15.50 38.58 -2.14
C GLU A 56 -16.80 37.83 -1.85
N GLY A 57 -16.71 36.68 -1.17
CA GLY A 57 -17.88 35.92 -0.74
C GLY A 57 -18.73 36.68 0.28
N ILE A 58 -18.07 37.28 1.28
CA ILE A 58 -18.74 38.10 2.30
C ILE A 58 -19.43 39.31 1.67
N ASP A 59 -18.76 40.02 0.77
CA ASP A 59 -19.31 41.21 0.10
C ASP A 59 -20.53 40.83 -0.76
N ALA A 60 -20.47 39.70 -1.47
CA ALA A 60 -21.61 39.18 -2.22
C ALA A 60 -22.80 38.82 -1.30
N ALA A 61 -22.54 38.24 -0.13
CA ALA A 61 -23.58 37.91 0.85
C ALA A 61 -24.22 39.17 1.46
N ILE A 62 -23.42 40.20 1.73
CA ILE A 62 -23.91 41.50 2.22
C ILE A 62 -24.77 42.16 1.16
N ALA A 63 -24.33 42.18 -0.10
CA ALA A 63 -25.08 42.76 -1.21
C ALA A 63 -26.42 42.05 -1.46
N ALA A 64 -26.47 40.75 -1.22
CA ALA A 64 -27.68 39.95 -1.34
C ALA A 64 -28.66 40.06 -0.16
N LYS A 65 -28.27 40.73 0.93
CA LYS A 65 -29.04 40.78 2.17
C LYS A 65 -30.34 41.57 1.97
N GLY A 66 -31.47 40.87 2.10
CA GLY A 66 -32.81 41.47 1.97
C GLY A 66 -33.36 41.45 0.54
N GLU A 67 -32.58 40.96 -0.43
CA GLU A 67 -32.99 40.84 -1.83
C GLU A 67 -33.76 39.53 -2.09
N ASN A 68 -34.72 39.57 -3.01
CA ASN A 68 -35.38 38.36 -3.53
C ASN A 68 -34.50 37.73 -4.61
N LEU A 69 -33.51 36.95 -4.18
CA LEU A 69 -32.60 36.25 -5.09
C LEU A 69 -33.37 35.21 -5.92
N GLY A 70 -33.55 35.49 -7.21
CA GLY A 70 -33.96 34.47 -8.17
C GLY A 70 -32.93 33.34 -8.27
N VAL A 71 -33.22 32.33 -9.09
CA VAL A 71 -32.40 31.11 -9.20
C VAL A 71 -30.93 31.38 -9.55
N LEU A 72 -30.64 32.28 -10.51
CA LEU A 72 -29.25 32.53 -10.93
C LEU A 72 -28.42 33.29 -9.87
N PRO A 73 -28.88 34.42 -9.29
CA PRO A 73 -28.18 35.08 -8.19
C PRO A 73 -28.02 34.18 -6.96
N PHE A 74 -29.00 33.33 -6.66
CA PHE A 74 -28.90 32.35 -5.58
C PHE A 74 -27.72 31.38 -5.80
N PHE A 75 -27.64 30.77 -6.99
CA PHE A 75 -26.53 29.86 -7.30
C PHE A 75 -25.18 30.58 -7.33
N ALA A 76 -25.11 31.79 -7.90
CA ALA A 76 -23.88 32.58 -7.91
C ALA A 76 -23.36 32.88 -6.50
N LEU A 77 -24.25 33.24 -5.56
CA LEU A 77 -23.87 33.47 -4.17
C LEU A 77 -23.42 32.18 -3.48
N ARG A 78 -24.17 31.09 -3.64
CA ARG A 78 -23.80 29.78 -3.08
C ARG A 78 -22.43 29.34 -3.55
N ASP A 79 -22.16 29.46 -4.85
CA ASP A 79 -20.94 28.97 -5.49
C ASP A 79 -19.71 29.76 -5.04
N LYS A 80 -19.85 31.03 -4.61
CA LYS A 80 -18.76 31.81 -4.01
C LYS A 80 -18.20 31.18 -2.73
N PHE A 81 -19.05 30.51 -1.94
CA PHE A 81 -18.63 29.82 -0.71
C PHE A 81 -18.34 28.34 -0.94
N GLN A 82 -19.15 27.66 -1.75
CA GLN A 82 -18.99 26.22 -2.00
C GLN A 82 -17.66 25.90 -2.69
N ASN A 83 -17.19 26.76 -3.59
CA ASN A 83 -15.97 26.57 -4.37
C ASN A 83 -14.83 27.48 -3.88
N ILE A 84 -14.81 27.83 -2.59
CA ILE A 84 -13.82 28.77 -2.04
C ILE A 84 -12.43 28.13 -1.83
N GLY A 85 -12.33 26.81 -1.71
CA GLY A 85 -11.05 26.12 -1.52
C GLY A 85 -10.30 25.88 -2.83
N ASN A 86 -8.96 25.78 -2.74
CA ASN A 86 -8.06 25.29 -3.77
C ASN A 86 -8.23 25.93 -5.16
N LYS A 87 -8.56 27.22 -5.23
CA LYS A 87 -8.67 27.92 -6.51
C LYS A 87 -7.30 28.13 -7.15
N ASN A 88 -7.23 27.97 -8.47
CA ASN A 88 -5.98 28.14 -9.23
C ASN A 88 -5.35 29.53 -9.03
N GLU A 89 -6.18 30.57 -8.90
CA GLU A 89 -5.74 31.94 -8.67
C GLU A 89 -4.95 32.10 -7.37
N TYR A 90 -5.09 31.19 -6.40
CA TYR A 90 -4.32 31.24 -5.16
C TYR A 90 -2.84 30.99 -5.42
N TYR A 91 -2.53 30.04 -6.29
CA TYR A 91 -1.15 29.65 -6.60
C TYR A 91 -0.41 30.71 -7.43
N GLN A 92 -1.12 31.66 -8.02
CA GLN A 92 -0.54 32.82 -8.71
C GLN A 92 -0.16 33.97 -7.75
N ARG A 93 -0.66 33.95 -6.50
CA ARG A 93 -0.56 35.07 -5.54
C ARG A 93 0.61 34.95 -4.56
N PHE A 94 1.28 33.81 -4.52
CA PHE A 94 2.48 33.62 -3.72
C PHE A 94 3.62 33.04 -4.55
N TYR A 95 4.83 33.23 -4.05
CA TYR A 95 6.05 33.09 -4.83
C TYR A 95 7.12 32.33 -4.08
N HIS A 96 7.96 31.68 -4.86
CA HIS A 96 9.15 30.96 -4.44
C HIS A 96 10.38 31.58 -5.08
N GLU A 97 11.52 31.42 -4.42
CA GLU A 97 12.80 31.84 -4.98
C GLU A 97 13.68 30.62 -5.31
N ILE A 98 14.21 30.57 -6.53
CA ILE A 98 15.16 29.55 -6.99
C ILE A 98 16.32 30.30 -7.66
N ASP A 99 17.54 30.12 -7.16
CA ASP A 99 18.76 30.75 -7.70
C ASP A 99 18.63 32.27 -7.92
N GLY A 100 17.98 32.97 -6.97
CA GLY A 100 17.74 34.41 -7.01
C GLY A 100 16.65 34.86 -8.00
N LYS A 101 15.95 33.93 -8.66
CA LYS A 101 14.79 34.20 -9.52
C LYS A 101 13.50 33.87 -8.79
N LYS A 102 12.48 34.70 -9.03
CA LYS A 102 11.16 34.58 -8.42
C LYS A 102 10.21 33.86 -9.36
N PHE A 103 9.54 32.84 -8.86
CA PHE A 103 8.52 32.06 -9.56
C PHE A 103 7.22 32.11 -8.77
N THR A 104 6.07 32.14 -9.43
CA THR A 104 4.78 31.90 -8.77
C THR A 104 4.70 30.45 -8.30
N ASN A 105 3.85 30.16 -7.30
CA ASN A 105 3.61 28.77 -6.93
C ASN A 105 2.99 27.97 -8.07
N GLU A 106 2.14 28.57 -8.91
CA GLU A 106 1.57 27.90 -10.10
C GLU A 106 2.68 27.28 -10.99
N GLU A 107 3.76 28.02 -11.25
CA GLU A 107 4.88 27.55 -12.08
C GLU A 107 5.65 26.37 -11.46
N VAL A 108 5.63 26.24 -10.13
CA VAL A 108 6.45 25.26 -9.37
C VAL A 108 5.61 24.41 -8.42
N HIS A 109 4.30 24.33 -8.66
CA HIS A 109 3.32 23.85 -7.68
C HIS A 109 3.63 22.42 -7.22
N ASN A 110 3.87 21.53 -8.18
CA ASN A 110 4.16 20.13 -7.94
C ASN A 110 5.48 19.89 -7.18
N LEU A 111 6.37 20.90 -7.09
CA LEU A 111 7.60 20.81 -6.32
C LEU A 111 7.41 21.15 -4.84
N TYR A 112 6.27 21.70 -4.44
CA TYR A 112 5.99 22.05 -3.06
C TYR A 112 5.94 20.80 -2.18
N GLY A 113 5.04 19.86 -2.51
CA GLY A 113 4.93 18.57 -1.81
C GLY A 113 6.23 17.77 -1.85
N TYR A 114 6.92 17.78 -3.01
CA TYR A 114 8.24 17.15 -3.17
C TYR A 114 9.23 17.61 -2.11
N ASN A 115 9.45 18.92 -2.04
CA ASN A 115 10.48 19.46 -1.18
C ASN A 115 10.09 19.46 0.30
N MET A 116 8.79 19.48 0.62
CA MET A 116 8.31 19.21 1.98
C MET A 116 8.63 17.78 2.42
N THR A 117 8.45 16.80 1.54
CA THR A 117 8.75 15.39 1.82
C THR A 117 10.25 15.12 1.94
N VAL A 118 11.07 15.72 1.06
CA VAL A 118 12.54 15.69 1.21
C VAL A 118 12.95 16.27 2.57
N SER A 119 12.43 17.44 2.91
CA SER A 119 12.70 18.10 4.19
C SER A 119 12.35 17.21 5.40
N ALA A 120 11.20 16.56 5.37
CA ALA A 120 10.77 15.65 6.43
C ALA A 120 11.66 14.41 6.52
N SER A 121 11.95 13.76 5.39
CA SER A 121 12.79 12.56 5.36
C SER A 121 14.21 12.83 5.85
N GLU A 122 14.84 13.92 5.40
CA GLU A 122 16.18 14.33 5.85
C GLU A 122 16.19 14.68 7.35
N GLY A 123 15.17 15.38 7.82
CA GLY A 123 15.00 15.70 9.24
C GLY A 123 14.86 14.46 10.10
N LEU A 124 14.00 13.52 9.71
CA LEU A 124 13.80 12.26 10.41
C LEU A 124 15.07 11.40 10.41
N LYS A 125 15.74 11.23 9.26
CA LYS A 125 17.02 10.50 9.16
C LYS A 125 18.05 11.09 10.11
N LYS A 126 18.17 12.43 10.16
CA LYS A 126 19.11 13.13 11.06
C LYS A 126 18.81 12.91 12.54
N HIS A 127 17.55 13.02 12.95
CA HIS A 127 17.19 13.01 14.38
C HIS A 127 16.96 11.61 14.95
N LEU A 128 16.59 10.63 14.13
CA LEU A 128 16.42 9.24 14.56
C LEU A 128 17.71 8.42 14.43
N GLY A 129 18.56 8.70 13.44
CA GLY A 129 19.76 7.90 13.15
C GLY A 129 19.47 6.47 12.66
N LYS A 130 18.21 6.18 12.32
CA LYS A 130 17.71 4.88 11.82
C LYS A 130 16.59 5.09 10.79
N ARG A 131 16.18 4.03 10.10
CA ARG A 131 15.06 4.06 9.14
C ARG A 131 13.78 4.54 9.82
N HIS A 132 12.92 5.17 9.03
CA HIS A 132 11.67 5.76 9.49
C HIS A 132 10.56 5.51 8.47
N VAL A 133 9.32 5.58 8.93
CA VAL A 133 8.16 5.53 8.04
C VAL A 133 7.72 6.95 7.74
N LEU A 134 7.69 7.31 6.46
CA LEU A 134 7.10 8.57 5.99
C LEU A 134 6.08 8.24 4.91
N ILE A 135 4.86 8.75 5.06
CA ILE A 135 3.83 8.74 4.01
C ILE A 135 3.47 10.18 3.65
N SER A 136 3.37 10.48 2.35
CA SER A 136 3.07 11.81 1.83
C SER A 136 1.87 11.78 0.88
N ARG A 137 1.02 12.81 0.89
CA ARG A 137 -0.14 12.89 -0.01
C ARG A 137 0.29 13.30 -1.40
N ALA A 138 0.64 14.58 -1.54
CA ALA A 138 1.14 15.13 -2.78
C ALA A 138 2.45 14.44 -3.11
N SER A 139 2.53 13.92 -4.33
CA SER A 139 3.61 13.08 -4.79
C SER A 139 3.91 13.31 -6.27
N SER A 140 5.18 13.25 -6.64
CA SER A 140 5.66 13.27 -8.02
C SER A 140 6.80 12.27 -8.21
N ILE A 141 7.20 12.03 -9.46
CA ILE A 141 8.32 11.14 -9.77
C ILE A 141 9.59 11.58 -9.01
N GLY A 142 10.26 10.61 -8.39
CA GLY A 142 11.43 10.81 -7.55
C GLY A 142 11.13 10.93 -6.05
N MET A 143 9.88 11.20 -5.64
CA MET A 143 9.51 11.28 -4.21
C MET A 143 9.48 9.92 -3.53
N HIS A 144 9.28 8.83 -4.28
CA HIS A 144 9.31 7.46 -3.77
C HIS A 144 10.64 7.09 -3.09
N ARG A 145 11.71 7.86 -3.31
CA ARG A 145 13.01 7.70 -2.63
C ARG A 145 12.99 8.15 -1.16
N TYR A 146 12.00 8.95 -0.78
CA TYR A 146 11.93 9.61 0.52
C TYR A 146 10.70 9.19 1.33
N SER A 147 9.62 8.75 0.67
CA SER A 147 8.38 8.36 1.35
C SER A 147 7.61 7.30 0.59
N GLY A 148 6.75 6.58 1.31
CA GLY A 148 5.60 5.92 0.73
C GLY A 148 4.48 6.90 0.36
N ILE A 149 3.39 6.36 -0.16
CA ILE A 149 2.19 7.10 -0.55
C ILE A 149 0.95 6.30 -0.16
N TRP A 150 -0.07 6.99 0.34
CA TRP A 150 -1.41 6.41 0.46
C TRP A 150 -2.33 7.04 -0.59
N THR A 151 -3.38 6.32 -0.99
CA THR A 151 -4.22 6.71 -2.14
C THR A 151 -5.20 7.86 -1.87
N GLY A 152 -5.01 8.62 -0.79
CA GLY A 152 -5.86 9.75 -0.43
C GLY A 152 -7.22 9.34 0.16
N ASP A 153 -8.15 10.29 0.11
CA ASP A 153 -9.48 10.24 0.73
C ASP A 153 -10.45 9.34 -0.07
N ASN A 154 -10.18 8.03 -0.12
CA ASN A 154 -11.08 7.06 -0.74
C ASN A 154 -12.40 6.92 0.04
N SER A 155 -13.51 6.65 -0.64
CA SER A 155 -14.80 6.39 0.00
C SER A 155 -14.98 4.92 0.36
N SER A 156 -15.81 4.66 1.36
CA SER A 156 -16.33 3.35 1.79
C SER A 156 -17.30 2.76 0.76
N TRP A 157 -16.84 2.62 -0.49
CA TRP A 157 -17.59 2.14 -1.65
C TRP A 157 -16.87 0.96 -2.31
N TRP A 158 -17.65 0.00 -2.82
CA TRP A 158 -17.13 -1.17 -3.53
C TRP A 158 -16.31 -0.81 -4.77
N SER A 159 -16.69 0.24 -5.50
CA SER A 159 -15.92 0.75 -6.63
C SER A 159 -14.55 1.30 -6.23
N HIS A 160 -14.37 1.78 -5.00
CA HIS A 160 -13.07 2.25 -4.52
C HIS A 160 -12.18 1.08 -4.08
N LEU A 161 -12.75 -0.03 -3.61
CA LEU A 161 -12.00 -1.28 -3.45
C LEU A 161 -11.48 -1.78 -4.80
N GLU A 162 -12.34 -1.80 -5.84
CA GLU A 162 -11.90 -2.15 -7.20
C GLU A 162 -10.82 -1.18 -7.72
N LEU A 163 -11.01 0.13 -7.53
CA LEU A 163 -10.02 1.14 -7.91
C LEU A 163 -8.68 0.93 -7.19
N ASN A 164 -8.70 0.54 -5.91
CA ASN A 164 -7.48 0.25 -5.15
C ASN A 164 -6.64 -0.84 -5.84
N VAL A 165 -7.27 -1.92 -6.32
CA VAL A 165 -6.59 -2.99 -7.08
C VAL A 165 -5.85 -2.43 -8.30
N LYS A 166 -6.50 -1.52 -9.03
CA LYS A 166 -5.94 -0.89 -10.25
C LYS A 166 -4.83 0.13 -9.95
N MET A 167 -4.89 0.80 -8.80
CA MET A 167 -3.90 1.79 -8.39
C MET A 167 -2.57 1.17 -7.96
N LEU A 168 -2.58 -0.02 -7.35
CA LEU A 168 -1.37 -0.70 -6.86
C LEU A 168 -0.27 -0.82 -7.94
N PRO A 169 -0.51 -1.43 -9.12
CA PRO A 169 0.51 -1.49 -10.17
C PRO A 169 0.88 -0.10 -10.72
N SER A 170 -0.09 0.81 -10.83
CA SER A 170 0.17 2.18 -11.32
C SER A 170 1.16 2.95 -10.44
N LEU A 171 1.05 2.79 -9.12
CA LEU A 171 1.96 3.40 -8.14
C LEU A 171 3.35 2.73 -8.15
N ASN A 172 3.40 1.41 -8.25
CA ASN A 172 4.64 0.65 -8.40
C ASN A 172 5.40 1.03 -9.67
N MET A 173 4.72 1.22 -10.79
CA MET A 173 5.30 1.71 -12.04
C MET A 173 5.91 3.12 -11.89
N SER A 174 5.42 3.90 -10.92
CA SER A 174 5.96 5.22 -10.55
C SER A 174 7.08 5.16 -9.50
N GLY A 175 7.52 3.96 -9.14
CA GLY A 175 8.58 3.68 -8.16
C GLY A 175 8.12 3.63 -6.70
N PHE A 176 6.82 3.82 -6.42
CA PHE A 176 6.30 3.75 -5.05
C PHE A 176 5.98 2.30 -4.68
N TYR A 177 6.77 1.73 -3.77
CA TYR A 177 6.56 0.38 -3.26
C TYR A 177 5.82 0.36 -1.92
N TYR A 178 6.12 1.28 -1.00
CA TYR A 178 5.39 1.41 0.26
C TYR A 178 4.03 2.10 0.05
N VAL A 179 3.03 1.34 -0.39
CA VAL A 179 1.72 1.84 -0.84
C VAL A 179 0.54 1.11 -0.23
N GLY A 180 -0.60 1.80 -0.17
CA GLY A 180 -1.88 1.26 0.30
C GLY A 180 -2.99 2.31 0.34
N ALA A 181 -4.23 1.85 0.48
CA ALA A 181 -5.40 2.70 0.67
C ALA A 181 -5.82 2.72 2.15
N ASP A 182 -6.74 3.61 2.51
CA ASP A 182 -7.43 3.49 3.79
C ASP A 182 -8.41 2.31 3.71
N THR A 183 -8.06 1.21 4.39
CA THR A 183 -8.78 -0.06 4.37
C THR A 183 -10.17 0.12 4.99
N GLY A 184 -11.21 -0.16 4.21
CA GLY A 184 -12.61 0.09 4.56
C GLY A 184 -13.18 1.37 3.95
N GLY A 185 -12.31 2.31 3.56
CA GLY A 185 -12.65 3.64 3.06
C GLY A 185 -12.47 4.73 4.12
N PHE A 186 -11.95 5.89 3.71
CA PHE A 186 -11.86 7.08 4.54
C PHE A 186 -13.22 7.78 4.69
N GLY A 187 -13.89 8.07 3.56
CA GLY A 187 -15.14 8.82 3.53
C GLY A 187 -16.39 7.92 3.54
N GLY A 188 -17.38 8.26 4.36
CA GLY A 188 -18.64 7.51 4.46
C GLY A 188 -18.52 6.24 5.32
N ASN A 189 -19.65 5.58 5.55
CA ASN A 189 -19.72 4.48 6.53
C ASN A 189 -19.47 3.13 5.86
N ALA A 190 -18.40 2.45 6.29
CA ALA A 190 -18.11 1.08 5.87
C ALA A 190 -19.12 0.07 6.46
N SER A 191 -19.37 -1.00 5.72
CA SER A 191 -20.01 -2.21 6.26
C SER A 191 -18.95 -3.22 6.70
N GLY A 192 -19.29 -4.12 7.61
CA GLY A 192 -18.38 -5.20 8.02
C GLY A 192 -17.99 -6.13 6.86
N GLU A 193 -18.88 -6.29 5.87
CA GLU A 193 -18.59 -7.01 4.62
C GLU A 193 -17.50 -6.27 3.81
N LEU A 194 -17.69 -4.97 3.56
CA LEU A 194 -16.75 -4.17 2.79
C LEU A 194 -15.38 -4.12 3.47
N LEU A 195 -15.33 -3.89 4.80
CA LEU A 195 -14.08 -3.90 5.55
C LEU A 195 -13.34 -5.23 5.37
N THR A 196 -14.05 -6.36 5.53
CA THR A 196 -13.44 -7.69 5.43
C THR A 196 -12.93 -7.98 4.01
N ARG A 197 -13.70 -7.62 2.97
CA ARG A 197 -13.25 -7.74 1.57
C ARG A 197 -12.06 -6.85 1.26
N TRP A 198 -12.02 -5.64 1.82
CA TRP A 198 -10.88 -4.75 1.66
C TRP A 198 -9.65 -5.25 2.42
N MET A 199 -9.85 -5.88 3.59
CA MET A 199 -8.79 -6.52 4.36
C MET A 199 -8.18 -7.70 3.58
N GLN A 200 -8.99 -8.53 2.93
CA GLN A 200 -8.51 -9.63 2.05
C GLN A 200 -7.52 -9.15 0.97
N LEU A 201 -7.65 -7.92 0.49
CA LEU A 201 -6.65 -7.28 -0.38
C LEU A 201 -5.50 -6.63 0.42
N SER A 202 -5.83 -5.84 1.44
CA SER A 202 -4.86 -4.98 2.14
C SER A 202 -3.80 -5.76 2.93
N ILE A 203 -4.07 -7.02 3.28
CA ILE A 203 -3.04 -7.85 3.91
C ILE A 203 -1.81 -8.07 3.02
N PHE A 204 -1.94 -7.91 1.70
CA PHE A 204 -0.83 -7.98 0.76
C PHE A 204 -0.16 -6.63 0.49
N THR A 205 -0.74 -5.50 0.92
CA THR A 205 -0.17 -4.17 0.64
C THR A 205 0.86 -3.77 1.70
N PRO A 206 2.00 -3.14 1.34
CA PRO A 206 2.98 -2.68 2.33
C PRO A 206 2.40 -1.74 3.38
N LEU A 207 1.57 -0.78 2.96
CA LEU A 207 0.77 0.04 3.87
C LEU A 207 -0.61 -0.62 4.07
N LEU A 208 -0.86 -1.13 5.27
CA LEU A 208 -2.20 -1.53 5.72
C LEU A 208 -2.60 -0.61 6.87
N ARG A 209 -3.55 0.30 6.60
CA ARG A 209 -4.05 1.27 7.58
C ARG A 209 -5.57 1.33 7.49
N ASN A 210 -6.25 1.13 8.62
CA ASN A 210 -7.66 1.47 8.76
C ASN A 210 -7.75 2.91 9.27
N HIS A 211 -8.35 3.80 8.48
CA HIS A 211 -8.46 5.23 8.78
C HIS A 211 -9.81 5.75 8.27
N SER A 212 -10.43 6.66 9.02
CA SER A 212 -11.79 7.16 8.73
C SER A 212 -11.90 8.65 8.97
N ALA A 213 -12.75 9.32 8.19
CA ALA A 213 -13.05 10.73 8.34
C ALA A 213 -13.86 11.00 9.62
N ILE A 214 -13.67 12.20 10.17
CA ILE A 214 -14.50 12.69 11.28
C ILE A 214 -15.99 12.65 10.90
N GLY A 215 -16.82 12.17 11.83
CA GLY A 215 -18.28 12.05 11.63
C GLY A 215 -18.74 10.76 10.95
N CYS A 216 -17.83 9.89 10.50
CA CYS A 216 -18.16 8.54 10.06
C CYS A 216 -18.35 7.59 11.25
N ALA A 217 -19.05 6.48 11.02
CA ALA A 217 -19.16 5.40 11.98
C ALA A 217 -17.79 4.75 12.26
N PHE A 218 -17.59 4.27 13.48
CA PHE A 218 -16.43 3.47 13.84
C PHE A 218 -16.32 2.24 12.94
N GLN A 219 -15.11 1.97 12.44
CA GLN A 219 -14.87 0.92 11.45
C GLN A 219 -13.66 0.05 11.76
N GLU A 220 -13.15 0.08 12.99
CA GLU A 220 -12.22 -0.93 13.46
C GLU A 220 -12.87 -2.32 13.40
N PRO A 221 -12.13 -3.42 13.18
CA PRO A 221 -12.72 -4.74 13.02
C PRO A 221 -13.70 -5.16 14.12
N TYR A 222 -13.43 -4.75 15.37
CA TYR A 222 -14.28 -5.04 16.53
C TYR A 222 -15.60 -4.26 16.57
N SER A 223 -15.78 -3.25 15.72
CA SER A 223 -17.00 -2.42 15.65
C SER A 223 -18.16 -3.12 14.93
N PHE A 224 -17.92 -4.29 14.31
CA PHE A 224 -18.90 -5.03 13.49
C PHE A 224 -19.35 -6.38 14.09
N GLY A 225 -19.06 -6.62 15.37
CA GLY A 225 -19.44 -7.83 16.10
C GLY A 225 -18.50 -9.02 15.87
N ASP A 226 -18.75 -10.11 16.60
CA ASP A 226 -17.80 -11.21 16.77
C ASP A 226 -17.42 -11.93 15.47
N LYS A 227 -18.36 -12.08 14.54
CA LYS A 227 -18.09 -12.76 13.26
C LYS A 227 -17.07 -11.98 12.42
N VAL A 228 -17.34 -10.69 12.19
CA VAL A 228 -16.45 -9.82 11.40
C VAL A 228 -15.11 -9.64 12.12
N THR A 229 -15.13 -9.51 13.44
CA THR A 229 -13.91 -9.50 14.26
C THR A 229 -13.07 -10.76 14.05
N GLY A 230 -13.72 -11.93 14.04
CA GLY A 230 -13.07 -13.23 13.81
C GLY A 230 -12.42 -13.31 12.44
N TYR A 231 -13.15 -12.96 11.37
CA TYR A 231 -12.63 -12.97 10.00
C TYR A 231 -11.39 -12.08 9.88
N ASN A 232 -11.49 -10.82 10.33
CA ASN A 232 -10.38 -9.87 10.23
C ASN A 232 -9.20 -10.25 11.12
N ARG A 233 -9.42 -10.90 12.27
CA ARG A 233 -8.34 -11.43 13.11
C ARG A 233 -7.52 -12.49 12.38
N GLU A 234 -8.18 -13.43 11.70
CA GLU A 234 -7.48 -14.46 10.93
C GLU A 234 -6.78 -13.87 9.69
N LEU A 235 -7.38 -12.88 9.02
CA LEU A 235 -6.71 -12.15 7.94
C LEU A 235 -5.46 -11.39 8.44
N ILE A 236 -5.54 -10.72 9.59
CA ILE A 236 -4.38 -10.04 10.18
C ILE A 236 -3.29 -11.06 10.55
N LYS A 237 -3.64 -12.21 11.13
CA LYS A 237 -2.65 -13.28 11.37
C LYS A 237 -2.03 -13.75 10.06
N ALA A 238 -2.82 -13.96 9.01
CA ALA A 238 -2.29 -14.34 7.70
C ALA A 238 -1.33 -13.29 7.14
N ARG A 239 -1.60 -11.97 7.32
CA ARG A 239 -0.61 -10.92 7.01
C ARG A 239 0.71 -11.16 7.73
N TYR A 240 0.68 -11.40 9.03
CA TYR A 240 1.89 -11.63 9.83
C TYR A 240 2.67 -12.85 9.35
N MET A 241 1.97 -13.91 8.90
CA MET A 241 2.62 -15.07 8.28
C MET A 241 3.35 -14.70 6.98
N LEU A 242 2.80 -13.76 6.21
CA LEU A 242 3.30 -13.34 4.90
C LEU A 242 4.31 -12.18 4.96
N LEU A 243 4.62 -11.62 6.14
CA LEU A 243 5.54 -10.48 6.26
C LEU A 243 6.91 -10.74 5.62
N PRO A 244 7.56 -11.91 5.75
CA PRO A 244 8.85 -12.16 5.11
C PRO A 244 8.77 -12.12 3.58
N TYR A 245 7.69 -12.64 3.00
CA TYR A 245 7.43 -12.55 1.56
C TYR A 245 7.19 -11.10 1.15
N LEU A 246 6.30 -10.39 1.85
CA LEU A 246 5.98 -8.98 1.57
C LEU A 246 7.21 -8.07 1.62
N TYR A 247 8.05 -8.25 2.63
CA TYR A 247 9.30 -7.50 2.79
C TYR A 247 10.29 -7.83 1.67
N SER A 248 10.41 -9.11 1.32
CA SER A 248 11.27 -9.55 0.22
C SER A 248 10.84 -9.00 -1.12
N GLU A 249 9.55 -9.03 -1.46
CA GLU A 249 9.07 -8.48 -2.74
C GLU A 249 9.31 -6.96 -2.84
N MET A 250 9.18 -6.23 -1.74
CA MET A 250 9.51 -4.80 -1.70
C MET A 250 11.01 -4.56 -1.88
N LEU A 251 11.88 -5.33 -1.22
CA LEU A 251 13.33 -5.20 -1.35
C LEU A 251 13.85 -5.64 -2.73
N LYS A 252 13.30 -6.70 -3.32
CA LYS A 252 13.63 -7.10 -4.70
C LYS A 252 13.29 -5.99 -5.69
N ALA A 253 12.09 -5.42 -5.59
CA ALA A 253 11.70 -4.30 -6.44
C ALA A 253 12.59 -3.06 -6.22
N HIS A 254 13.10 -2.85 -5.00
CA HIS A 254 14.06 -1.79 -4.71
C HIS A 254 15.45 -2.04 -5.31
N GLU A 255 16.00 -3.25 -5.16
CA GLU A 255 17.36 -3.62 -5.58
C GLU A 255 17.45 -3.84 -7.10
N ASP A 256 16.51 -4.59 -7.67
CA ASP A 256 16.53 -5.02 -9.07
C ASP A 256 15.75 -4.05 -9.99
N GLY A 257 14.97 -3.14 -9.40
CA GLY A 257 13.96 -2.36 -10.09
C GLY A 257 12.71 -3.20 -10.40
N GLY A 258 11.75 -2.60 -11.12
CA GLY A 258 10.51 -3.28 -11.50
C GLY A 258 9.37 -3.01 -10.50
N MET A 259 8.45 -3.97 -10.41
CA MET A 259 7.15 -3.83 -9.74
C MET A 259 6.87 -5.08 -8.90
N MET A 260 6.43 -4.91 -7.66
CA MET A 260 5.93 -6.02 -6.84
C MET A 260 4.46 -6.33 -7.16
N PHE A 261 3.67 -5.34 -7.59
CA PHE A 261 2.32 -5.56 -8.13
C PHE A 261 2.33 -5.35 -9.63
N ILE A 262 2.04 -6.40 -10.40
CA ILE A 262 2.18 -6.40 -11.86
C ILE A 262 0.81 -6.66 -12.52
N PRO A 263 0.37 -5.84 -13.50
CA PRO A 263 -0.82 -6.16 -14.28
C PRO A 263 -0.62 -7.48 -15.04
N LEU A 264 -1.65 -8.31 -15.16
CA LEU A 264 -1.55 -9.56 -15.93
C LEU A 264 -1.05 -9.32 -17.36
N SER A 265 -1.44 -8.21 -17.97
CA SER A 265 -1.06 -7.82 -19.33
C SER A 265 0.44 -7.54 -19.54
N PHE A 266 1.21 -7.38 -18.47
CA PHE A 266 2.66 -7.20 -18.57
C PHE A 266 3.40 -8.53 -18.69
N GLU A 267 2.84 -9.61 -18.13
CA GLU A 267 3.46 -10.95 -18.19
C GLU A 267 2.78 -11.92 -19.14
N PHE A 268 1.50 -11.70 -19.45
CA PHE A 268 0.71 -12.61 -20.26
C PHE A 268 0.12 -11.89 -21.47
N PHE A 269 0.14 -12.58 -22.61
CA PHE A 269 -0.38 -12.08 -23.88
C PHE A 269 -1.80 -12.59 -24.13
N GLY A 270 -2.63 -11.77 -24.79
CA GLY A 270 -4.00 -12.13 -25.15
C GLY A 270 -5.00 -11.08 -24.69
N ASN A 271 -6.21 -11.14 -25.23
CA ASN A 271 -7.25 -10.14 -24.95
C ASN A 271 -7.74 -10.24 -23.50
N GLU A 272 -7.85 -11.44 -22.96
CA GLU A 272 -8.28 -11.71 -21.58
C GLU A 272 -7.31 -11.12 -20.56
N ALA A 273 -6.00 -11.29 -20.75
CA ALA A 273 -4.97 -10.68 -19.91
C ALA A 273 -4.98 -9.15 -20.01
N LEU A 274 -5.21 -8.60 -21.21
CA LEU A 274 -5.27 -7.16 -21.46
C LEU A 274 -6.41 -6.46 -20.70
N ILE A 275 -7.59 -7.10 -20.60
CA ILE A 275 -8.78 -6.50 -19.99
C ILE A 275 -8.97 -6.86 -18.50
N ALA A 276 -8.17 -7.79 -17.96
CA ALA A 276 -8.26 -8.22 -16.57
C ALA A 276 -7.61 -7.21 -15.60
N GLU A 277 -8.29 -6.09 -15.37
CA GLU A 277 -7.81 -5.02 -14.48
C GLU A 277 -8.14 -5.23 -12.99
N ASP A 278 -8.93 -6.25 -12.64
CA ASP A 278 -9.34 -6.56 -11.28
C ASP A 278 -8.64 -7.83 -10.74
N GLN A 279 -7.55 -8.23 -11.39
CA GLN A 279 -6.60 -9.27 -10.98
C GLN A 279 -5.19 -8.68 -11.11
N ILE A 280 -4.29 -9.03 -10.20
CA ILE A 280 -2.90 -8.53 -10.21
C ILE A 280 -1.96 -9.64 -9.80
N LEU A 281 -0.75 -9.65 -10.35
CA LEU A 281 0.34 -10.44 -9.81
C LEU A 281 0.93 -9.74 -8.58
N PHE A 282 1.42 -10.54 -7.64
CA PHE A 282 2.16 -10.07 -6.48
C PHE A 282 3.46 -10.88 -6.36
N GLY A 283 4.58 -10.21 -6.66
CA GLY A 283 5.84 -10.89 -6.96
C GLY A 283 5.75 -11.66 -8.28
N GLU A 284 6.68 -12.59 -8.48
CA GLU A 284 6.61 -13.54 -9.60
C GLU A 284 5.78 -14.77 -9.26
N GLU A 285 5.46 -14.98 -7.99
CA GLU A 285 4.93 -16.21 -7.46
C GLU A 285 3.40 -16.22 -7.43
N LEU A 286 2.76 -15.09 -7.08
CA LEU A 286 1.33 -15.06 -6.74
C LEU A 286 0.50 -14.28 -7.76
N MET A 287 -0.75 -14.72 -7.92
CA MET A 287 -1.82 -13.93 -8.53
C MET A 287 -2.97 -13.73 -7.53
N LEU A 288 -3.35 -12.47 -7.34
CA LEU A 288 -4.41 -12.02 -6.46
C LEU A 288 -5.68 -11.74 -7.28
N SER A 289 -6.83 -12.19 -6.77
CA SER A 289 -8.14 -11.99 -7.39
C SER A 289 -9.19 -11.61 -6.34
N PRO A 290 -9.14 -10.38 -5.79
CA PRO A 290 -9.99 -9.96 -4.68
C PRO A 290 -11.47 -9.91 -5.08
N VAL A 291 -12.39 -10.15 -4.14
CA VAL A 291 -13.82 -9.97 -4.38
C VAL A 291 -14.19 -8.51 -4.15
N VAL A 292 -14.56 -7.81 -5.23
CA VAL A 292 -14.80 -6.35 -5.21
C VAL A 292 -16.29 -5.97 -5.35
N LYS A 293 -17.21 -6.93 -5.16
CA LYS A 293 -18.66 -6.71 -5.27
C LYS A 293 -19.38 -7.15 -3.99
N SER A 294 -20.39 -6.37 -3.58
CA SER A 294 -21.23 -6.67 -2.41
C SER A 294 -22.06 -7.93 -2.59
N ASN A 295 -22.29 -8.65 -1.49
CA ASN A 295 -23.06 -9.89 -1.37
C ASN A 295 -22.54 -11.03 -2.27
N ALA A 296 -21.31 -10.89 -2.79
CA ALA A 296 -20.71 -11.89 -3.64
C ALA A 296 -20.08 -13.00 -2.78
N LYS A 297 -20.35 -14.25 -3.16
CA LYS A 297 -19.78 -15.47 -2.57
C LYS A 297 -18.54 -15.98 -3.30
N GLY A 298 -17.99 -15.14 -4.16
CA GLY A 298 -16.99 -15.52 -5.15
C GLY A 298 -17.05 -14.61 -6.38
N ARG A 299 -16.24 -14.94 -7.38
CA ARG A 299 -16.15 -14.19 -8.63
C ARG A 299 -15.67 -15.06 -9.78
N HIS A 300 -15.86 -14.60 -11.01
CA HIS A 300 -15.13 -15.16 -12.13
C HIS A 300 -13.70 -14.62 -12.12
N VAL A 301 -12.76 -15.50 -12.43
CA VAL A 301 -11.32 -15.23 -12.54
C VAL A 301 -10.83 -15.78 -13.87
N TYR A 302 -9.91 -15.06 -14.50
CA TYR A 302 -9.19 -15.54 -15.67
C TYR A 302 -7.80 -15.99 -15.23
N LEU A 303 -7.50 -17.27 -15.40
CA LEU A 303 -6.15 -17.81 -15.19
C LEU A 303 -5.41 -17.88 -16.53
N PRO A 304 -4.29 -17.18 -16.71
CA PRO A 304 -3.52 -17.21 -17.96
C PRO A 304 -2.73 -18.52 -18.15
N GLU A 305 -2.52 -19.27 -17.07
CA GLU A 305 -1.84 -20.56 -17.04
C GLU A 305 -2.46 -21.44 -15.95
N GLU A 306 -2.06 -22.71 -15.90
CA GLU A 306 -2.40 -23.58 -14.77
C GLU A 306 -1.73 -23.05 -13.49
N MET A 307 -2.50 -22.93 -12.41
CA MET A 307 -2.02 -22.43 -11.12
C MET A 307 -2.60 -23.24 -9.96
N ALA A 308 -1.95 -23.17 -8.82
CA ALA A 308 -2.46 -23.71 -7.58
C ALA A 308 -3.34 -22.67 -6.88
N LEU A 309 -4.65 -22.93 -6.75
CA LEU A 309 -5.46 -22.19 -5.80
C LEU A 309 -5.02 -22.56 -4.38
N VAL A 310 -4.55 -21.56 -3.64
CA VAL A 310 -4.21 -21.66 -2.23
C VAL A 310 -5.36 -21.13 -1.40
N ASP A 311 -5.82 -21.91 -0.44
CA ASP A 311 -6.69 -21.47 0.66
C ASP A 311 -5.82 -21.40 1.92
N PHE A 312 -5.55 -20.18 2.38
CA PHE A 312 -4.45 -19.87 3.30
C PHE A 312 -4.98 -19.43 4.66
N SER A 313 -4.71 -20.23 5.68
CA SER A 313 -4.99 -19.87 7.06
C SER A 313 -3.87 -20.37 7.97
N ARG A 314 -3.84 -19.85 9.20
CA ARG A 314 -2.91 -20.33 10.24
C ARG A 314 -3.12 -21.82 10.55
N GLU A 315 -4.36 -22.30 10.54
CA GLU A 315 -4.69 -23.67 10.94
C GLU A 315 -4.40 -24.68 9.83
N LYS A 316 -4.65 -24.28 8.58
CA LYS A 316 -4.54 -25.15 7.43
C LYS A 316 -4.28 -24.35 6.16
N VAL A 317 -3.32 -24.85 5.38
CA VAL A 317 -3.09 -24.42 4.00
C VAL A 317 -3.53 -25.55 3.08
N MET A 318 -4.47 -25.27 2.18
CA MET A 318 -4.93 -26.20 1.16
C MET A 318 -4.50 -25.72 -0.22
N MET A 319 -4.13 -26.65 -1.10
CA MET A 319 -3.83 -26.37 -2.50
C MET A 319 -4.70 -27.21 -3.42
N LYS A 320 -5.10 -26.63 -4.54
CA LYS A 320 -5.82 -27.31 -5.60
C LYS A 320 -5.37 -26.78 -6.96
N ILE A 321 -5.01 -27.68 -7.87
CA ILE A 321 -4.71 -27.29 -9.26
C ILE A 321 -5.98 -26.75 -9.93
N MET A 322 -5.84 -25.59 -10.56
CA MET A 322 -6.86 -24.91 -11.35
C MET A 322 -6.31 -24.73 -12.76
N LYS A 323 -7.08 -25.16 -13.76
CA LYS A 323 -6.69 -25.07 -15.17
C LYS A 323 -6.65 -23.62 -15.65
N ASP A 324 -5.98 -23.34 -16.75
CA ASP A 324 -6.07 -22.05 -17.43
C ASP A 324 -7.50 -21.76 -17.94
N GLY A 325 -7.78 -20.48 -18.21
CA GLY A 325 -9.06 -19.98 -18.70
C GLY A 325 -9.94 -19.34 -17.62
N VAL A 326 -11.17 -19.01 -18.01
CA VAL A 326 -12.15 -18.34 -17.14
C VAL A 326 -12.92 -19.36 -16.32
N GLN A 327 -12.98 -19.13 -15.01
CA GLN A 327 -13.63 -20.04 -14.08
C GLN A 327 -14.16 -19.30 -12.85
N TYR A 328 -15.15 -19.91 -12.19
CA TYR A 328 -15.73 -19.35 -10.98
C TYR A 328 -14.91 -19.77 -9.75
N LEU A 329 -14.48 -18.78 -8.97
CA LEU A 329 -13.78 -18.93 -7.70
C LEU A 329 -14.75 -18.65 -6.54
N PRO A 330 -15.19 -19.66 -5.77
CA PRO A 330 -15.83 -19.45 -4.48
C PRO A 330 -14.85 -18.80 -3.50
N TYR A 331 -15.24 -17.68 -2.91
CA TYR A 331 -14.42 -16.88 -2.02
C TYR A 331 -15.35 -16.17 -1.01
N GLU A 332 -15.55 -16.77 0.16
CA GLU A 332 -16.36 -16.27 1.27
C GLU A 332 -15.56 -15.26 2.13
N LEU A 333 -16.16 -14.74 3.19
CA LEU A 333 -15.55 -13.69 4.03
C LEU A 333 -14.48 -14.20 5.00
N ASP A 334 -14.55 -15.47 5.37
CA ASP A 334 -13.61 -16.16 6.25
C ASP A 334 -12.44 -16.81 5.49
N ASP A 335 -12.51 -16.80 4.16
CA ASP A 335 -11.44 -17.30 3.30
C ASP A 335 -10.29 -16.29 3.17
N LEU A 336 -9.11 -16.79 2.86
CA LEU A 336 -8.06 -16.04 2.20
C LEU A 336 -7.49 -16.88 1.05
N LYS A 337 -7.81 -16.48 -0.17
CA LYS A 337 -7.49 -17.22 -1.38
C LYS A 337 -6.65 -16.40 -2.35
N PHE A 338 -5.65 -17.05 -2.92
CA PHE A 338 -4.78 -16.54 -3.98
C PHE A 338 -4.26 -17.70 -4.82
N PHE A 339 -3.70 -17.41 -5.99
CA PHE A 339 -3.12 -18.44 -6.86
C PHE A 339 -1.61 -18.41 -6.78
N LEU A 340 -0.98 -19.57 -6.57
CA LEU A 340 0.46 -19.77 -6.65
C LEU A 340 0.80 -20.33 -8.03
N ARG A 341 1.68 -19.64 -8.76
CA ARG A 341 2.05 -19.96 -10.13
C ARG A 341 2.84 -21.26 -10.23
N ARG A 342 2.77 -21.89 -11.40
CA ARG A 342 3.50 -23.12 -11.69
C ARG A 342 5.00 -22.88 -11.67
N ASN A 343 5.77 -23.82 -11.13
CA ASN A 343 7.21 -23.72 -10.91
C ASN A 343 7.60 -22.47 -10.10
N ARG A 344 6.84 -22.18 -9.04
CA ARG A 344 7.12 -21.12 -8.07
C ARG A 344 6.93 -21.62 -6.65
N ILE A 345 7.68 -21.00 -5.74
CA ILE A 345 7.64 -21.25 -4.29
C ILE A 345 7.64 -19.92 -3.54
N MET A 346 6.97 -19.88 -2.39
CA MET A 346 6.90 -18.70 -1.53
C MET A 346 7.18 -19.06 -0.06
N PRO A 347 7.96 -18.24 0.67
CA PRO A 347 8.13 -18.38 2.11
C PRO A 347 6.98 -17.75 2.89
N TYR A 348 6.70 -18.34 4.06
CA TYR A 348 5.91 -17.73 5.11
C TYR A 348 6.37 -18.26 6.47
N VAL A 349 5.92 -17.64 7.55
CA VAL A 349 6.23 -18.03 8.93
C VAL A 349 4.95 -18.17 9.75
N MET A 350 5.05 -18.65 10.99
CA MET A 350 3.94 -18.59 11.93
C MET A 350 3.74 -17.16 12.45
N PRO A 351 2.49 -16.72 12.71
CA PRO A 351 2.24 -15.33 13.02
C PRO A 351 2.67 -14.98 14.46
N GLY A 352 3.36 -13.84 14.61
CA GLY A 352 3.55 -13.16 15.89
C GLY A 352 2.41 -12.19 16.22
N SER A 353 2.37 -11.69 17.46
CA SER A 353 1.45 -10.60 17.84
C SER A 353 1.97 -9.21 17.45
N SER A 354 3.25 -9.12 17.11
CA SER A 354 3.93 -7.95 16.57
C SER A 354 5.10 -8.40 15.68
N VAL A 355 5.72 -7.48 14.93
CA VAL A 355 6.90 -7.80 14.10
C VAL A 355 8.06 -8.28 14.97
N LYS A 356 8.20 -7.72 16.17
CA LYS A 356 9.20 -8.15 17.16
C LYS A 356 9.00 -9.58 17.64
N ASP A 357 7.75 -10.05 17.69
CA ASP A 357 7.41 -11.41 18.13
C ASP A 357 7.33 -12.41 16.96
N LEU A 358 7.76 -12.01 15.76
CA LEU A 358 7.76 -12.87 14.58
C LEU A 358 8.93 -13.87 14.69
N ASP A 359 8.61 -15.16 14.64
CA ASP A 359 9.61 -16.22 14.74
C ASP A 359 10.17 -16.58 13.36
N MET A 360 11.39 -16.16 13.09
CA MET A 360 12.14 -16.46 11.86
C MET A 360 13.01 -17.71 11.97
N THR A 361 12.94 -18.48 13.07
CA THR A 361 13.74 -19.71 13.24
C THR A 361 13.24 -20.86 12.37
N GLU A 362 11.95 -20.86 12.05
CA GLU A 362 11.28 -21.84 11.21
C GLU A 362 10.61 -21.16 10.01
N ILE A 363 11.10 -21.49 8.82
CA ILE A 363 10.49 -21.00 7.56
C ILE A 363 9.63 -22.10 6.95
N GLN A 364 8.43 -21.74 6.53
CA GLN A 364 7.56 -22.60 5.74
C GLN A 364 7.69 -22.21 4.27
N ILE A 365 7.82 -23.18 3.37
CA ILE A 365 7.86 -22.98 1.93
C ILE A 365 6.64 -23.67 1.31
N LEU A 366 5.78 -22.88 0.68
CA LEU A 366 4.66 -23.37 -0.12
C LEU A 366 5.03 -23.33 -1.60
N GLY A 367 4.73 -24.39 -2.37
CA GLY A 367 5.14 -24.49 -3.77
C GLY A 367 4.12 -25.18 -4.66
N PHE A 368 4.03 -24.74 -5.92
CA PHE A 368 3.46 -25.53 -7.00
C PHE A 368 4.57 -25.79 -8.01
N VAL A 369 5.19 -26.96 -7.96
CA VAL A 369 6.44 -27.26 -8.68
C VAL A 369 6.29 -28.55 -9.46
N ASP A 370 6.39 -28.45 -10.77
CA ASP A 370 6.40 -29.60 -11.69
C ASP A 370 7.82 -30.11 -11.92
N THR A 371 8.76 -29.18 -12.12
CA THR A 371 10.17 -29.50 -12.40
C THR A 371 11.09 -28.93 -11.33
N GLU A 372 11.28 -27.63 -11.33
CA GLU A 372 12.15 -26.92 -10.41
C GLU A 372 11.63 -25.52 -10.11
N ALA A 373 11.97 -25.01 -8.94
CA ALA A 373 11.65 -23.66 -8.51
C ALA A 373 12.72 -23.16 -7.55
N SER A 374 12.87 -21.83 -7.50
CA SER A 374 13.73 -21.19 -6.51
C SER A 374 13.14 -19.89 -6.04
N TYR A 375 13.52 -19.47 -4.84
CA TYR A 375 13.14 -18.19 -4.27
C TYR A 375 14.27 -17.66 -3.41
N THR A 376 14.48 -16.34 -3.41
CA THR A 376 15.41 -15.67 -2.50
C THR A 376 14.63 -14.81 -1.51
N LEU A 377 14.67 -15.18 -0.24
CA LEU A 377 14.18 -14.38 0.88
C LEU A 377 15.23 -13.35 1.26
N TYR A 378 14.80 -12.11 1.36
CA TYR A 378 15.58 -10.97 1.85
C TYR A 378 15.15 -10.65 3.27
N ASP A 379 16.11 -10.38 4.14
CA ASP A 379 15.86 -9.86 5.49
C ASP A 379 17.05 -9.04 5.99
N ASP A 380 16.81 -8.15 6.94
CA ASP A 380 17.82 -7.31 7.57
C ASP A 380 17.49 -7.06 9.04
N ASP A 381 18.12 -6.07 9.67
CA ASP A 381 17.88 -5.77 11.08
C ASP A 381 16.54 -5.05 11.37
N GLY A 382 15.77 -4.71 10.34
CA GLY A 382 14.49 -4.01 10.42
C GLY A 382 14.58 -2.53 10.84
N GLU A 383 15.76 -2.00 11.17
CA GLU A 383 15.89 -0.68 11.79
C GLU A 383 16.94 0.22 11.14
N SER A 384 18.16 -0.24 10.89
CA SER A 384 19.27 0.63 10.49
C SER A 384 19.33 0.91 8.97
N TYR A 385 20.24 1.79 8.56
CA TYR A 385 20.56 2.01 7.14
C TYR A 385 21.65 1.06 6.62
N ASP A 386 22.02 0.03 7.38
CA ASP A 386 23.13 -0.87 7.04
C ASP A 386 22.92 -1.64 5.73
N TYR A 387 21.67 -1.77 5.28
CA TYR A 387 21.35 -2.32 3.97
C TYR A 387 21.98 -1.50 2.82
N GLU A 388 22.17 -0.18 2.98
CA GLU A 388 22.85 0.69 2.00
C GLU A 388 24.32 0.27 1.80
N GLU A 389 24.92 -0.41 2.77
CA GLU A 389 26.27 -0.98 2.72
C GLU A 389 26.26 -2.47 2.34
N GLY A 390 25.11 -3.00 1.91
CA GLY A 390 24.93 -4.39 1.50
C GLY A 390 24.80 -5.38 2.67
N ARG A 391 24.61 -4.92 3.91
CA ARG A 391 24.34 -5.77 5.08
C ARG A 391 22.89 -6.28 5.07
N LEU A 392 22.59 -7.12 4.09
CA LEU A 392 21.34 -7.85 3.94
C LEU A 392 21.62 -9.34 4.11
N SER A 393 20.76 -10.03 4.84
CA SER A 393 20.72 -11.48 4.82
C SER A 393 19.91 -11.96 3.62
N ARG A 394 20.37 -13.05 2.99
CA ARG A 394 19.72 -13.68 1.86
C ARG A 394 19.62 -15.17 2.14
N THR A 395 18.42 -15.71 2.00
CA THR A 395 18.18 -17.15 2.07
C THR A 395 17.61 -17.64 0.75
N LYS A 396 18.38 -18.45 0.04
CA LYS A 396 17.96 -19.05 -1.23
C LYS A 396 17.40 -20.44 -0.99
N PHE A 397 16.20 -20.67 -1.48
CA PHE A 397 15.55 -21.96 -1.49
C PHE A 397 15.57 -22.51 -2.91
N TYR A 398 15.94 -23.77 -3.04
CA TYR A 398 15.88 -24.51 -4.29
C TYR A 398 15.04 -25.77 -4.07
N VAL A 399 14.13 -26.03 -4.99
CA VAL A 399 13.27 -27.22 -5.00
C VAL A 399 13.33 -27.83 -6.39
N ARG A 400 13.52 -29.14 -6.45
CA ARG A 400 13.36 -29.94 -7.66
C ARG A 400 12.52 -31.18 -7.34
N VAL A 401 11.52 -31.44 -8.17
CA VAL A 401 10.74 -32.68 -8.12
C VAL A 401 11.43 -33.70 -9.03
N LEU A 402 11.76 -34.86 -8.47
CA LEU A 402 12.43 -35.94 -9.19
C LEU A 402 11.40 -36.87 -9.85
N ASP A 403 11.86 -37.69 -10.81
CA ASP A 403 11.00 -38.63 -11.54
C ASP A 403 10.30 -39.67 -10.64
N ASP A 404 10.90 -39.98 -9.49
CA ASP A 404 10.34 -40.87 -8.47
C ASP A 404 9.38 -40.16 -7.50
N LYS A 405 9.05 -38.90 -7.78
CA LYS A 405 8.24 -37.99 -6.96
C LYS A 405 8.82 -37.67 -5.58
N SER A 406 10.12 -37.85 -5.38
CA SER A 406 10.81 -37.30 -4.21
C SER A 406 11.23 -35.85 -4.44
N LEU A 407 11.46 -35.12 -3.34
CA LEU A 407 11.95 -33.74 -3.38
C LEU A 407 13.47 -33.72 -3.19
N ASP A 408 14.18 -33.15 -4.15
CA ASP A 408 15.52 -32.64 -3.95
C ASP A 408 15.43 -31.14 -3.58
N VAL A 409 16.01 -30.78 -2.44
CA VAL A 409 15.90 -29.41 -1.91
C VAL A 409 17.24 -28.96 -1.37
N ARG A 410 17.52 -27.68 -1.52
CA ARG A 410 18.73 -27.04 -0.99
C ARG A 410 18.37 -25.69 -0.42
N VAL A 411 18.96 -25.37 0.74
CA VAL A 411 18.85 -24.07 1.39
C VAL A 411 20.24 -23.48 1.51
N GLU A 412 20.42 -22.25 1.04
CA GLU A 412 21.64 -21.48 1.23
C GLU A 412 21.27 -20.21 2.00
N SER A 413 21.63 -20.13 3.29
CA SER A 413 21.23 -19.02 4.15
C SER A 413 22.43 -18.26 4.71
N SER A 414 22.38 -16.93 4.63
CA SER A 414 23.19 -16.05 5.46
C SER A 414 22.43 -15.49 6.67
N HIS A 415 21.18 -15.93 6.90
CA HIS A 415 20.34 -15.42 7.97
C HIS A 415 20.75 -16.02 9.32
N PRO A 416 21.02 -15.20 10.35
CA PRO A 416 21.57 -15.69 11.61
C PRO A 416 20.60 -16.53 12.44
N SER A 417 19.28 -16.38 12.25
CA SER A 417 18.25 -17.04 13.08
C SER A 417 17.60 -18.26 12.43
N ILE A 418 17.65 -18.44 11.11
CA ILE A 418 16.96 -19.56 10.45
C ILE A 418 17.64 -20.86 10.86
N ARG A 419 16.84 -21.86 11.27
CA ARG A 419 17.31 -23.18 11.71
C ARG A 419 16.66 -24.31 10.94
N ARG A 420 15.36 -24.17 10.63
CA ARG A 420 14.59 -25.21 9.96
C ARG A 420 13.75 -24.63 8.84
N VAL A 421 13.64 -25.41 7.77
CA VAL A 421 12.81 -25.07 6.62
C VAL A 421 11.91 -26.25 6.27
N PHE A 422 10.61 -25.99 6.20
CA PHE A 422 9.59 -26.98 5.92
C PHE A 422 9.00 -26.73 4.53
N PHE A 423 9.22 -27.65 3.60
CA PHE A 423 8.70 -27.59 2.25
C PHE A 423 7.37 -28.34 2.17
N THR A 424 6.34 -27.68 1.65
CA THR A 424 5.06 -28.27 1.24
C THR A 424 4.83 -27.94 -0.22
N ILE A 425 5.07 -28.93 -1.09
CA ILE A 425 5.12 -28.75 -2.55
C ILE A 425 4.01 -29.56 -3.18
N MET A 426 3.15 -28.92 -3.96
CA MET A 426 2.23 -29.60 -4.86
C MET A 426 2.93 -29.88 -6.19
N SER A 427 2.96 -31.14 -6.61
CA SER A 427 3.46 -31.54 -7.94
C SER A 427 2.43 -31.28 -9.04
N GLY A 428 2.85 -31.36 -10.31
CA GLY A 428 1.99 -31.15 -11.49
C GLY A 428 0.79 -32.10 -11.60
N ASP A 429 0.81 -33.24 -10.92
CA ASP A 429 -0.30 -34.20 -10.84
C ASP A 429 -1.16 -34.03 -9.57
N GLY A 430 -0.85 -33.04 -8.73
CA GLY A 430 -1.62 -32.66 -7.54
C GLY A 430 -1.23 -33.39 -6.25
N GLU A 431 -0.16 -34.17 -6.24
CA GLU A 431 0.36 -34.81 -5.03
C GLU A 431 1.05 -33.79 -4.11
N ILE A 432 0.85 -33.91 -2.79
CA ILE A 432 1.50 -33.03 -1.81
C ILE A 432 2.74 -33.73 -1.25
N LEU A 433 3.90 -33.24 -1.66
CA LEU A 433 5.20 -33.68 -1.21
C LEU A 433 5.70 -32.79 -0.08
N LYS A 434 6.29 -33.39 0.95
CA LYS A 434 6.82 -32.68 2.12
C LYS A 434 8.25 -33.04 2.41
N LYS A 435 9.06 -32.07 2.81
CA LYS A 435 10.44 -32.27 3.23
C LYS A 435 10.84 -31.24 4.26
N GLU A 436 11.62 -31.66 5.25
CA GLU A 436 12.22 -30.79 6.26
C GLU A 436 13.73 -30.74 6.04
N VAL A 437 14.33 -29.57 6.27
CA VAL A 437 15.77 -29.33 6.16
C VAL A 437 16.24 -28.54 7.37
N GLU A 438 17.32 -28.99 8.00
CA GLU A 438 18.10 -28.20 8.96
C GLU A 438 19.13 -27.34 8.22
N VAL A 439 19.25 -26.07 8.62
CA VAL A 439 20.05 -25.03 7.92
C VAL A 439 21.34 -24.71 8.66
#